data_AF-A0A8B9KXQ1-F1
#
_entry.id   AF-A0A8B9KXQ1-F1
#
_cell.length_a   1.000
_cell.length_b   1.000
_cell.length_c   1.000
_cell.angle_alpha   90.00
_cell.angle_beta   90.00
_cell.angle_gamma   90.00
#
_symmetry.space_group_name_H-M   'P 1'
#
loop_
_entity.id
_entity.type
_entity.pdbx_description
1 polymer ?
#
loop_
_entity_poly.entity_id
_entity_poly.type
_entity_poly.pdbx_seq_one_letter_code
_entity_poly.pdbx_strand_id
1 'polypeptide(L)'
;MKMLRLRSPSVSSLEPELHCTVRLLDDSELSCSIQRDTKGQFLLDHVCNHYSLLEKDYFGIRYVDPEKQRHWLDPTKPVAKQMKCQQPYTMCFRVKFYPQEPIKIKEELTRYLLYLQLKRDLYHGRLLCPFADAAYLGACIVQAELGDYDADEHPSDYISDFKLFPKQSLKLERKIMEIHQNELRGQCPALAELNLLQRAHTLDTYGVDPHPCKDFTGTTAFLGFTARGFMVFQGNKRIHLLKWADVSKYKFEGKTFYVIGVQREKKLVLTFHTSTPAACKHLWKCGVENQAFYKCAKSSQIKTVSSSNIFFKGTRFRYSGRVAKEVIEASSKIQRDPPVVHRSEFNLLIVNGTGGEMERREQEAEEEQEAGSLTISDLVYSPCASMLPTPVEEGQGGVDFLFQSPGRLLRELHADPEMQAELQAERERELAREALRQSLCNPPSGRQQLSACIRSAARLLVVAALILLILLPLLLVLLESDLDVSFLQDIRQTPEFEQFHYEYYCPLRRWFLCKLELLMEQLWED
;
A
#
# COMPACT_ATOMS: atom_id res chain seq x y z
N MET A 1 21.66 20.86 53.95
CA MET A 1 22.24 19.77 53.11
C MET A 1 21.20 18.67 52.96
N LYS A 2 20.49 18.61 51.83
CA LYS A 2 19.56 17.51 51.52
C LYS A 2 20.33 16.47 50.71
N MET A 3 20.48 15.27 51.26
CA MET A 3 21.11 14.13 50.58
C MET A 3 20.36 13.81 49.29
N LEU A 4 21.07 13.89 48.16
CA LEU A 4 20.63 13.36 46.88
C LEU A 4 20.69 11.82 46.97
N ARG A 5 19.53 11.16 46.94
CA ARG A 5 19.45 9.73 46.66
C ARG A 5 19.96 9.50 45.24
N LEU A 6 21.16 8.93 45.13
CA LEU A 6 21.63 8.28 43.91
C LEU A 6 20.60 7.20 43.54
N ARG A 7 19.84 7.45 42.46
CA ARG A 7 19.11 6.39 41.78
C ARG A 7 20.15 5.48 41.15
N SER A 8 20.22 4.25 41.63
CA SER A 8 20.84 3.12 40.97
C SER A 8 20.34 3.02 39.52
N PRO A 9 21.18 2.64 38.54
CA PRO A 9 20.73 2.39 37.18
C PRO A 9 19.67 1.30 37.21
N SER A 10 18.49 1.56 36.65
CA SER A 10 17.46 0.55 36.50
C SER A 10 17.97 -0.57 35.59
N VAL A 11 17.78 -1.80 36.05
CA VAL A 11 18.03 -3.05 35.33
C VAL A 11 17.08 -3.14 34.11
N SER A 12 17.38 -2.41 33.04
CA SER A 12 16.65 -2.47 31.77
C SER A 12 17.56 -2.74 30.57
N SER A 13 18.84 -3.07 30.79
CA SER A 13 19.87 -3.13 29.72
C SER A 13 20.28 -4.55 29.30
N LEU A 14 19.39 -5.54 29.35
CA LEU A 14 19.67 -6.90 28.88
C LEU A 14 18.56 -7.46 27.99
N GLU A 15 17.82 -6.60 27.27
CA GLU A 15 17.06 -7.14 26.13
C GLU A 15 18.04 -7.45 24.99
N PRO A 16 17.96 -8.64 24.36
CA PRO A 16 18.84 -9.00 23.27
C PRO A 16 18.63 -8.04 22.10
N GLU A 17 19.70 -7.37 21.69
CA GLU A 17 19.71 -6.54 20.48
C GLU A 17 19.41 -7.40 19.26
N LEU A 18 18.57 -6.88 18.36
CA LEU A 18 18.22 -7.55 17.11
C LEU A 18 19.01 -6.90 15.98
N HIS A 19 19.75 -7.71 15.22
CA HIS A 19 20.46 -7.22 14.05
C HIS A 19 19.54 -7.13 12.83
N CYS A 20 19.54 -5.96 12.18
CA CYS A 20 18.78 -5.67 10.98
C CYS A 20 19.73 -5.19 9.87
N THR A 21 19.50 -5.68 8.67
CA THR A 21 20.17 -5.24 7.44
C THR A 21 19.13 -4.68 6.48
N VAL A 22 19.30 -3.43 6.06
CA VAL A 22 18.47 -2.79 5.03
C VAL A 22 19.30 -2.65 3.75
N ARG A 23 18.91 -3.41 2.72
CA ARG A 23 19.50 -3.29 1.39
C ARG A 23 18.94 -2.07 0.67
N LEU A 24 19.83 -1.19 0.22
CA LEU A 24 19.48 0.10 -0.37
C LEU A 24 19.18 -0.03 -1.88
N LEU A 25 18.99 1.11 -2.55
CA LEU A 25 18.59 1.14 -3.96
C LEU A 25 19.76 0.90 -4.93
N ASP A 26 20.98 1.15 -4.49
CA ASP A 26 22.27 0.84 -5.15
C ASP A 26 22.81 -0.57 -4.78
N ASP A 27 21.99 -1.36 -4.09
CA ASP A 27 22.31 -2.69 -3.57
C ASP A 27 23.36 -2.76 -2.46
N SER A 28 23.87 -1.60 -2.00
CA SER A 28 24.63 -1.52 -0.75
C SER A 28 23.76 -1.88 0.46
N GLU A 29 24.39 -2.20 1.58
CA GLU A 29 23.71 -2.66 2.79
C GLU A 29 24.00 -1.76 3.98
N LEU A 30 22.92 -1.32 4.66
CA LEU A 30 23.00 -0.57 5.91
C LEU A 30 22.59 -1.49 7.06
N SER A 31 23.56 -1.83 7.92
CA SER A 31 23.35 -2.68 9.08
C SER A 31 23.17 -1.86 10.36
N CYS A 32 22.24 -2.26 11.22
CA CYS A 32 22.04 -1.63 12.53
C CYS A 32 21.50 -2.63 13.57
N SER A 33 21.77 -2.34 14.85
CA SER A 33 21.15 -3.03 15.98
C SER A 33 19.92 -2.26 16.46
N ILE A 34 18.83 -2.98 16.74
CA ILE A 34 17.59 -2.40 17.27
C ILE A 34 17.12 -3.13 18.52
N GLN A 35 16.34 -2.43 19.34
CA GLN A 35 15.63 -3.02 20.47
C GLN A 35 14.28 -3.62 20.03
N ARG A 36 13.71 -4.54 20.82
CA ARG A 36 12.47 -5.26 20.46
C ARG A 36 11.26 -4.34 20.24
N ASP A 37 11.23 -3.21 20.90
CA ASP A 37 10.16 -2.20 20.81
C ASP A 37 10.41 -1.13 19.74
N THR A 38 11.59 -1.14 19.09
CA THR A 38 11.98 -0.15 18.08
C THR A 38 10.99 -0.16 16.92
N LYS A 39 10.42 1.01 16.62
CA LYS A 39 9.42 1.20 15.56
C LYS A 39 10.04 1.21 14.18
N GLY A 40 9.27 0.82 13.16
CA GLY A 40 9.71 0.89 11.77
C GLY A 40 10.14 2.29 11.31
N GLN A 41 9.58 3.35 11.91
CA GLN A 41 9.96 4.73 11.65
C GLN A 41 11.46 4.98 11.89
N PHE A 42 12.06 4.34 12.92
CA PHE A 42 13.48 4.49 13.21
C PHE A 42 14.35 4.02 12.04
N LEU A 43 14.06 2.83 11.48
CA LEU A 43 14.80 2.31 10.33
C LEU A 43 14.62 3.19 9.09
N LEU A 44 13.41 3.70 8.87
CA LEU A 44 13.14 4.60 7.75
C LEU A 44 13.94 5.91 7.88
N ASP A 45 13.93 6.53 9.05
CA ASP A 45 14.69 7.75 9.31
C ASP A 45 16.20 7.49 9.27
N HIS A 46 16.67 6.33 9.73
CA HIS A 46 18.09 5.94 9.66
C HIS A 46 18.59 5.90 8.21
N VAL A 47 17.83 5.26 7.30
CA VAL A 47 18.14 5.23 5.87
C VAL A 47 18.02 6.61 5.22
N CYS A 48 16.97 7.37 5.54
CA CYS A 48 16.80 8.72 4.98
C CYS A 48 17.93 9.65 5.42
N ASN A 49 18.39 9.54 6.67
CA ASN A 49 19.52 10.33 7.18
C ASN A 49 20.83 9.92 6.52
N HIS A 50 21.05 8.63 6.26
CA HIS A 50 22.23 8.14 5.51
C HIS A 50 22.34 8.82 4.13
N TYR A 51 21.23 8.91 3.40
CA TYR A 51 21.19 9.62 2.12
C TYR A 51 21.09 11.15 2.23
N SER A 52 20.80 11.70 3.41
CA SER A 52 20.31 13.07 3.58
C SER A 52 19.05 13.37 2.74
N LEU A 53 18.11 12.43 2.64
CA LEU A 53 16.90 12.49 1.82
C LEU A 53 15.76 13.31 2.46
N LEU A 54 15.31 14.38 1.80
CA LEU A 54 14.20 15.22 2.28
C LEU A 54 12.82 14.79 1.76
N GLU A 55 12.73 14.30 0.52
CA GLU A 55 11.49 13.87 -0.13
C GLU A 55 11.15 12.41 0.22
N LYS A 56 11.21 12.08 1.51
CA LYS A 56 11.15 10.70 2.01
C LYS A 56 9.81 9.98 1.79
N ASP A 57 8.71 10.69 1.57
CA ASP A 57 7.36 10.10 1.45
C ASP A 57 7.20 9.22 0.21
N TYR A 58 8.07 9.33 -0.79
CA TYR A 58 8.05 8.44 -1.96
C TYR A 58 8.58 7.03 -1.65
N PHE A 59 9.29 6.85 -0.53
CA PHE A 59 10.02 5.63 -0.23
C PHE A 59 9.45 4.89 0.97
N GLY A 60 9.82 3.62 1.08
CA GLY A 60 9.50 2.80 2.23
C GLY A 60 10.47 1.63 2.35
N ILE A 61 10.35 0.90 3.45
CA ILE A 61 11.09 -0.35 3.65
C ILE A 61 10.13 -1.51 3.45
N ARG A 62 10.52 -2.49 2.65
CA ARG A 62 9.77 -3.72 2.43
C ARG A 62 10.53 -4.94 2.98
N TYR A 63 9.78 -5.96 3.35
CA TYR A 63 10.30 -7.27 3.74
C TYR A 63 9.46 -8.38 3.09
N VAL A 64 10.01 -9.58 3.08
CA VAL A 64 9.33 -10.79 2.58
C VAL A 64 9.06 -11.68 3.80
N ASP A 65 7.83 -12.14 3.96
CA ASP A 65 7.47 -13.08 5.02
C ASP A 65 7.84 -14.54 4.65
N PRO A 66 7.75 -15.49 5.61
CA PRO A 66 8.04 -16.90 5.34
C PRO A 66 7.19 -17.50 4.20
N GLU A 67 5.98 -16.99 3.98
CA GLU A 67 5.07 -17.37 2.90
C GLU A 67 5.38 -16.69 1.55
N LYS A 68 6.54 -16.02 1.43
CA LYS A 68 7.01 -15.30 0.24
C LYS A 68 6.11 -14.12 -0.17
N GLN A 69 5.24 -13.66 0.71
CA GLN A 69 4.46 -12.45 0.50
C GLN A 69 5.28 -11.22 0.90
N ARG A 70 5.21 -10.19 0.05
CA ARG A 70 5.89 -8.92 0.29
C ARG A 70 5.01 -8.04 1.16
N HIS A 71 5.64 -7.33 2.09
CA HIS A 71 4.98 -6.38 2.97
C HIS A 71 5.79 -5.09 3.06
N TRP A 72 5.08 -3.97 3.08
CA TRP A 72 5.64 -2.71 3.52
C TRP A 72 5.70 -2.70 5.05
N LEU A 73 6.85 -2.31 5.60
CA LEU A 73 7.02 -2.07 7.02
C LEU A 73 6.12 -0.91 7.45
N ASP A 74 5.29 -1.15 8.45
CA ASP A 74 4.48 -0.13 9.08
C ASP A 74 5.38 0.71 9.99
N PRO A 75 5.56 2.01 9.72
CA PRO A 75 6.46 2.85 10.50
C PRO A 75 5.98 3.04 11.94
N THR A 76 4.68 2.86 12.21
CA THR A 76 4.09 3.11 13.53
C THR A 76 4.23 1.94 14.50
N LYS A 77 4.58 0.75 14.00
CA LYS A 77 4.65 -0.49 14.78
C LYS A 77 6.10 -0.94 15.04
N PRO A 78 6.35 -1.66 16.15
CA PRO A 78 7.65 -2.28 16.39
C PRO A 78 8.07 -3.22 15.24
N VAL A 79 9.34 -3.16 14.83
CA VAL A 79 9.88 -3.99 13.74
C VAL A 79 9.78 -5.47 14.09
N ALA A 80 10.19 -5.86 15.31
CA ALA A 80 10.15 -7.25 15.77
C ALA A 80 8.75 -7.87 15.79
N LYS A 81 7.69 -7.05 15.92
CA LYS A 81 6.29 -7.52 15.87
C LYS A 81 5.76 -7.73 14.45
N GLN A 82 6.47 -7.19 13.45
CA GLN A 82 6.11 -7.29 12.04
C GLN A 82 6.93 -8.37 11.35
N MET A 83 8.22 -8.47 11.69
CA MET A 83 9.15 -9.47 11.17
C MET A 83 8.82 -10.83 11.76
N LYS A 84 8.13 -11.67 10.97
CA LYS A 84 7.82 -13.06 11.33
C LYS A 84 8.93 -14.06 10.94
N CYS A 85 9.99 -13.59 10.28
CA CYS A 85 11.11 -14.42 9.86
C CYS A 85 12.12 -14.64 11.00
N GLN A 86 12.99 -15.65 10.82
CA GLN A 86 14.14 -15.86 11.70
C GLN A 86 15.19 -14.77 11.46
N GLN A 87 15.97 -14.47 12.51
CA GLN A 87 17.05 -13.49 12.46
C GLN A 87 18.27 -14.03 11.69
N PRO A 88 19.11 -13.16 11.10
CA PRO A 88 19.01 -11.69 11.08
C PRO A 88 17.89 -11.17 10.16
N TYR A 89 17.36 -9.98 10.46
CA TYR A 89 16.29 -9.40 9.66
C TYR A 89 16.85 -8.70 8.42
N THR A 90 16.52 -9.21 7.24
CA THR A 90 16.87 -8.57 5.96
C THR A 90 15.65 -7.89 5.33
N MET A 91 15.83 -6.62 4.96
CA MET A 91 14.80 -5.75 4.44
C MET A 91 15.33 -4.96 3.24
N CYS A 92 14.47 -4.31 2.47
CA CYS A 92 14.89 -3.51 1.32
C CYS A 92 14.25 -2.11 1.35
N PHE A 93 15.06 -1.07 1.20
CA PHE A 93 14.58 0.29 0.96
C PHE A 93 14.20 0.45 -0.51
N ARG A 94 12.96 0.84 -0.81
CA ARG A 94 12.41 0.88 -2.18
C ARG A 94 11.45 2.05 -2.35
N VAL A 95 11.16 2.38 -3.61
CA VAL A 95 10.13 3.35 -3.96
C VAL A 95 8.75 2.74 -3.66
N LYS A 96 7.99 3.37 -2.78
CA LYS A 96 6.64 2.97 -2.39
C LYS A 96 5.58 3.68 -3.23
N PHE A 97 5.75 4.98 -3.43
CA PHE A 97 4.84 5.80 -4.22
C PHE A 97 5.62 6.45 -5.36
N TYR A 98 5.30 6.09 -6.59
CA TYR A 98 5.92 6.69 -7.76
C TYR A 98 5.30 8.08 -8.01
N PRO A 99 6.12 9.12 -8.29
CA PRO A 99 5.61 10.44 -8.63
C PRO A 99 4.83 10.37 -9.95
N GLN A 100 3.73 11.13 -10.04
CA GLN A 100 2.97 11.25 -11.28
C GLN A 100 3.79 11.92 -12.39
N GLU A 101 4.59 12.92 -12.01
CA GLU A 101 5.44 13.70 -12.90
C GLU A 101 6.82 13.83 -12.24
N PRO A 102 7.82 13.01 -12.63
CA PRO A 102 9.16 13.05 -12.04
C PRO A 102 9.85 14.42 -12.12
N ILE A 103 9.47 15.26 -13.09
CA ILE A 103 10.00 16.63 -13.24
C ILE A 103 9.61 17.55 -12.08
N LYS A 104 8.55 17.21 -11.32
CA LYS A 104 8.11 17.98 -10.15
C LYS A 104 8.94 17.70 -8.90
N ILE A 105 9.80 16.69 -8.95
CA ILE A 105 10.72 16.37 -7.85
C ILE A 105 11.86 17.37 -7.88
N LYS A 106 12.07 18.05 -6.76
CA LYS A 106 13.01 19.15 -6.68
C LYS A 106 14.45 18.65 -6.59
N GLU A 107 14.71 17.65 -5.75
CA GLU A 107 16.08 17.21 -5.51
C GLU A 107 16.57 16.18 -6.53
N GLU A 108 17.82 16.36 -6.98
CA GLU A 108 18.49 15.39 -7.84
C GLU A 108 18.65 14.04 -7.17
N LEU A 109 19.01 14.01 -5.89
CA LEU A 109 19.13 12.76 -5.13
C LEU A 109 17.85 11.91 -5.20
N THR A 110 16.68 12.53 -5.02
CA THR A 110 15.40 11.81 -5.12
C THR A 110 15.17 11.26 -6.53
N ARG A 111 15.52 12.04 -7.57
CA ARG A 111 15.46 11.58 -8.97
C ARG A 111 16.42 10.43 -9.22
N TYR A 112 17.65 10.50 -8.73
CA TYR A 112 18.64 9.43 -8.84
C TYR A 112 18.15 8.13 -8.17
N LEU A 113 17.59 8.21 -6.96
CA LEU A 113 17.03 7.04 -6.28
C LEU A 113 15.83 6.44 -7.04
N LEU A 114 14.99 7.27 -7.66
CA LEU A 114 13.94 6.79 -8.56
C LEU A 114 14.51 6.12 -9.82
N TYR A 115 15.57 6.69 -10.41
CA TYR A 115 16.28 6.12 -11.54
C TYR A 115 16.83 4.73 -11.20
N LEU A 116 17.47 4.55 -10.05
CA LEU A 116 17.97 3.24 -9.59
C LEU A 116 16.84 2.21 -9.45
N GLN A 117 15.68 2.63 -8.95
CA GLN A 117 14.52 1.75 -8.88
C GLN A 117 14.02 1.35 -10.27
N LEU A 118 13.92 2.28 -11.21
CA LEU A 118 13.46 1.99 -12.57
C LEU A 118 14.46 1.16 -13.37
N LYS A 119 15.78 1.40 -13.19
CA LYS A 119 16.84 0.55 -13.73
C LYS A 119 16.66 -0.90 -13.25
N ARG A 120 16.39 -1.09 -11.96
CA ARG A 120 16.06 -2.41 -11.39
C ARG A 120 14.75 -2.99 -11.97
N ASP A 121 13.72 -2.17 -12.13
CA ASP A 121 12.43 -2.62 -12.68
C ASP A 121 12.56 -3.02 -14.17
N LEU A 122 13.42 -2.37 -14.95
CA LEU A 122 13.76 -2.76 -16.32
C LEU A 122 14.47 -4.11 -16.34
N TYR A 123 15.54 -4.25 -15.56
CA TYR A 123 16.34 -5.47 -15.51
C TYR A 123 15.51 -6.70 -15.11
N HIS A 124 14.55 -6.54 -14.20
CA HIS A 124 13.68 -7.64 -13.79
C HIS A 124 12.42 -7.81 -14.65
N GLY A 125 12.22 -6.99 -15.69
CA GLY A 125 11.05 -7.07 -16.57
C GLY A 125 9.74 -6.64 -15.92
N ARG A 126 9.81 -5.79 -14.89
CA ARG A 126 8.63 -5.19 -14.24
C ARG A 126 8.13 -3.96 -15.00
N LEU A 127 9.05 -3.19 -15.58
CA LEU A 127 8.72 -2.10 -16.49
C LEU A 127 8.75 -2.64 -17.93
N LEU A 128 7.56 -2.85 -18.50
CA LEU A 128 7.38 -3.28 -19.87
C LEU A 128 7.55 -2.10 -20.83
N CYS A 129 8.41 -2.29 -21.83
CA CYS A 129 8.77 -1.28 -22.83
C CYS A 129 8.56 -1.82 -24.25
N PRO A 130 7.91 -1.06 -25.14
CA PRO A 130 8.07 -1.27 -26.57
C PRO A 130 9.55 -1.15 -26.98
N PHE A 131 9.94 -1.77 -28.10
CA PHE A 131 11.35 -1.81 -28.55
C PHE A 131 12.04 -0.43 -28.59
N ALA A 132 11.36 0.58 -29.14
CA ALA A 132 11.92 1.94 -29.22
C ALA A 132 12.18 2.56 -27.83
N ASP A 133 11.25 2.34 -26.89
CA ASP A 133 11.42 2.83 -25.53
C ASP A 133 12.49 2.01 -24.79
N ALA A 134 12.56 0.70 -24.99
CA ALA A 134 13.63 -0.13 -24.43
C ALA A 134 15.01 0.36 -24.90
N ALA A 135 15.16 0.62 -26.20
CA ALA A 135 16.43 1.11 -26.74
C ALA A 135 16.80 2.50 -26.17
N TYR A 136 15.83 3.42 -26.10
CA TYR A 136 16.07 4.76 -25.55
C TYR A 136 16.43 4.71 -24.05
N LEU A 137 15.67 3.94 -23.25
CA LEU A 137 15.93 3.79 -21.82
C LEU A 137 17.29 3.12 -21.56
N GLY A 138 17.64 2.11 -22.37
CA GLY A 138 18.96 1.46 -22.33
C GLY A 138 20.08 2.45 -22.64
N ALA A 139 19.92 3.27 -23.68
CA ALA A 139 20.90 4.30 -24.03
C ALA A 139 21.04 5.37 -22.93
N CYS A 140 19.95 5.78 -22.28
CA CYS A 140 20.03 6.69 -21.13
C CYS A 140 20.79 6.07 -19.95
N ILE A 141 20.65 4.77 -19.69
CA ILE A 141 21.43 4.07 -18.66
C ILE A 141 22.91 4.10 -19.04
N VAL A 142 23.24 3.73 -20.28
CA VAL A 142 24.63 3.69 -20.76
C VAL A 142 25.28 5.07 -20.68
N GLN A 143 24.61 6.12 -21.16
CA GLN A 143 25.09 7.51 -21.06
C GLN A 143 25.30 7.94 -19.60
N ALA A 144 24.41 7.54 -18.68
CA ALA A 144 24.53 7.89 -17.28
C ALA A 144 25.72 7.21 -16.57
N GLU A 145 26.12 6.02 -17.04
CA GLU A 145 27.15 5.20 -16.41
C GLU A 145 28.53 5.40 -17.08
N LEU A 146 28.59 5.53 -18.40
CA LEU A 146 29.83 5.67 -19.18
C LEU A 146 30.16 7.12 -19.57
N GLY A 147 29.17 8.01 -19.60
CA GLY A 147 29.33 9.32 -20.21
C GLY A 147 29.21 9.25 -21.73
N ASP A 148 29.91 10.14 -22.45
CA ASP A 148 29.86 10.19 -23.91
C ASP A 148 30.57 8.99 -24.54
N TYR A 149 30.05 8.51 -25.68
CA TYR A 149 30.75 7.53 -26.49
C TYR A 149 32.13 8.03 -26.96
N ASP A 150 33.14 7.21 -26.70
CA ASP A 150 34.52 7.32 -27.19
C ASP A 150 34.87 6.06 -28.01
N ALA A 151 35.35 6.24 -29.24
CA ALA A 151 35.69 5.13 -30.13
C ALA A 151 36.98 4.38 -29.73
N ASP A 152 37.85 5.01 -28.93
CA ASP A 152 39.09 4.40 -28.44
C ASP A 152 38.83 3.55 -27.18
N GLU A 153 37.81 3.90 -26.39
CA GLU A 153 37.45 3.19 -25.15
C GLU A 153 36.32 2.17 -25.33
N HIS A 154 35.39 2.40 -26.27
CA HIS A 154 34.20 1.56 -26.45
C HIS A 154 34.33 0.63 -27.66
N PRO A 155 34.49 -0.69 -27.47
CA PRO A 155 34.48 -1.66 -28.56
C PRO A 155 33.12 -1.71 -29.27
N SER A 156 33.02 -2.38 -30.43
CA SER A 156 31.80 -2.42 -31.24
C SER A 156 30.59 -3.10 -30.59
N ASP A 157 30.78 -3.79 -29.47
CA ASP A 157 29.81 -4.59 -28.71
C ASP A 157 29.78 -4.22 -27.22
N TYR A 158 30.28 -3.04 -26.84
CA TYR A 158 30.36 -2.58 -25.44
C TYR A 158 29.04 -2.62 -24.64
N ILE A 159 27.89 -2.68 -25.32
CA ILE A 159 26.58 -2.83 -24.65
C ILE A 159 26.38 -4.23 -24.08
N SER A 160 27.02 -5.27 -24.65
CA SER A 160 26.88 -6.65 -24.18
C SER A 160 27.41 -6.85 -22.75
N ASP A 161 28.29 -5.97 -22.28
CA ASP A 161 28.77 -5.95 -20.88
C ASP A 161 27.69 -5.48 -19.89
N PHE A 162 26.63 -4.82 -20.38
CA PHE A 162 25.53 -4.31 -19.57
C PHE A 162 24.33 -5.25 -19.65
N LYS A 163 23.95 -5.85 -18.51
CA LYS A 163 22.69 -6.58 -18.41
C LYS A 163 21.54 -5.63 -18.10
N LEU A 164 20.97 -5.01 -19.14
CA LEU A 164 19.94 -3.98 -18.99
C LEU A 164 18.52 -4.58 -18.94
N PHE A 165 18.30 -5.70 -19.64
CA PHE A 165 16.99 -6.32 -19.82
C PHE A 165 17.04 -7.84 -19.58
N PRO A 166 15.92 -8.49 -19.17
CA PRO A 166 15.86 -9.95 -19.06
C PRO A 166 16.11 -10.66 -20.39
N LYS A 167 15.67 -10.05 -21.51
CA LYS A 167 15.91 -10.50 -22.88
C LYS A 167 16.55 -9.35 -23.65
N GLN A 168 17.86 -9.38 -23.76
CA GLN A 168 18.65 -8.40 -24.48
C GLN A 168 19.12 -9.03 -25.80
N SER A 169 18.57 -8.59 -26.93
CA SER A 169 18.95 -9.09 -28.25
C SER A 169 20.02 -8.21 -28.88
N LEU A 170 20.85 -8.78 -29.77
CA LEU A 170 21.88 -8.02 -30.51
C LEU A 170 21.28 -6.84 -31.30
N LYS A 171 20.03 -6.95 -31.77
CA LYS A 171 19.33 -5.84 -32.41
C LYS A 171 19.01 -4.70 -31.45
N LEU A 172 18.57 -5.03 -30.22
CA LEU A 172 18.35 -4.03 -29.17
C LEU A 172 19.67 -3.36 -28.80
N GLU A 173 20.74 -4.14 -28.62
CA GLU A 173 22.08 -3.61 -28.31
C GLU A 173 22.57 -2.64 -29.39
N ARG A 174 22.47 -3.01 -30.67
CA ARG A 174 22.79 -2.11 -31.79
C ARG A 174 21.99 -0.81 -31.76
N LYS A 175 20.70 -0.88 -31.45
CA LYS A 175 19.85 0.32 -31.37
C LYS A 175 20.20 1.18 -30.15
N ILE A 176 20.57 0.57 -29.02
CA ILE A 176 21.07 1.28 -27.84
C ILE A 176 22.35 2.03 -28.19
N MET A 177 23.32 1.37 -28.85
CA MET A 177 24.56 2.03 -29.29
C MET A 177 24.31 3.20 -30.22
N GLU A 178 23.42 3.03 -31.20
CA GLU A 178 23.07 4.09 -32.16
C GLU A 178 22.53 5.33 -31.44
N ILE A 179 21.63 5.16 -30.47
CA ILE A 179 21.05 6.27 -29.71
C ILE A 179 22.11 6.90 -28.79
N HIS A 180 22.90 6.08 -28.09
CA HIS A 180 23.98 6.56 -27.22
C HIS A 180 24.99 7.44 -28.00
N GLN A 181 25.44 6.97 -29.16
CA GLN A 181 26.43 7.66 -30.00
C GLN A 181 25.90 8.96 -30.62
N ASN A 182 24.64 8.95 -31.09
CA ASN A 182 24.14 10.01 -31.96
C ASN A 182 23.19 11.00 -31.28
N GLU A 183 22.45 10.57 -30.25
CA GLU A 183 21.36 11.36 -29.65
C GLU A 183 21.66 11.87 -28.24
N LEU A 184 22.50 11.16 -27.48
CA LEU A 184 22.73 11.45 -26.05
C LEU A 184 24.05 12.15 -25.75
N ARG A 185 24.91 12.36 -26.76
CA ARG A 185 26.20 13.03 -26.62
C ARG A 185 26.09 14.40 -25.94
N GLY A 186 26.99 14.65 -24.99
CA GLY A 186 27.08 15.87 -24.20
C GLY A 186 26.12 15.91 -23.01
N GLN A 187 25.30 14.86 -22.80
CA GLN A 187 24.44 14.80 -21.62
C GLN A 187 25.23 14.33 -20.40
N CYS A 188 25.16 15.12 -19.33
CA CYS A 188 25.66 14.66 -18.04
C CYS A 188 24.73 13.57 -17.44
N PRO A 189 25.23 12.75 -16.49
CA PRO A 189 24.45 11.66 -15.90
C PRO A 189 23.10 12.11 -15.34
N ALA A 190 23.05 13.24 -14.62
CA ALA A 190 21.80 13.77 -14.06
C ALA A 190 20.72 14.07 -15.13
N LEU A 191 21.13 14.49 -16.33
CA LEU A 191 20.21 14.75 -17.43
C LEU A 191 19.76 13.45 -18.11
N ALA A 192 20.67 12.50 -18.33
CA ALA A 192 20.33 11.19 -18.87
C ALA A 192 19.37 10.41 -17.95
N GLU A 193 19.62 10.45 -16.63
CA GLU A 193 18.74 9.91 -15.59
C GLU A 193 17.34 10.57 -15.62
N LEU A 194 17.29 11.91 -15.74
CA LEU A 194 16.03 12.63 -15.85
C LEU A 194 15.26 12.25 -17.13
N ASN A 195 15.95 12.13 -18.26
CA ASN A 195 15.36 11.71 -19.53
C ASN A 195 14.78 10.29 -19.44
N LEU A 196 15.47 9.37 -18.76
CA LEU A 196 14.95 8.05 -18.45
C LEU A 196 13.65 8.15 -17.65
N LEU A 197 13.63 8.93 -16.57
CA LEU A 197 12.44 9.13 -15.74
C LEU A 197 11.27 9.72 -16.54
N GLN A 198 11.53 10.71 -17.41
CA GLN A 198 10.53 11.34 -18.27
C GLN A 198 9.93 10.33 -19.25
N ARG A 199 10.78 9.50 -19.88
CA ARG A 199 10.28 8.48 -20.80
C ARG A 199 9.51 7.39 -20.06
N ALA A 200 10.07 6.87 -18.98
CA ALA A 200 9.50 5.76 -18.23
C ALA A 200 8.10 6.06 -17.66
N HIS A 201 7.83 7.29 -17.20
CA HIS A 201 6.53 7.61 -16.61
C HIS A 201 5.35 7.54 -17.61
N THR A 202 5.64 7.54 -18.91
CA THR A 202 4.62 7.43 -19.97
C THR A 202 4.17 5.99 -20.19
N LEU A 203 5.00 5.02 -19.76
CA LEU A 203 4.74 3.60 -19.94
C LEU A 203 3.61 3.12 -19.03
N ASP A 204 2.84 2.15 -19.53
CA ASP A 204 1.65 1.65 -18.83
C ASP A 204 1.97 0.89 -17.54
N THR A 205 3.17 0.33 -17.41
CA THR A 205 3.63 -0.42 -16.23
C THR A 205 4.48 0.41 -15.26
N TYR A 206 4.61 1.71 -15.50
CA TYR A 206 5.33 2.61 -14.62
C TYR A 206 4.77 2.58 -13.19
N GLY A 207 5.63 2.19 -12.24
CA GLY A 207 5.30 2.09 -10.83
C GLY A 207 4.38 0.92 -10.46
N VAL A 208 4.09 -0.01 -11.37
CA VAL A 208 3.24 -1.18 -11.08
C VAL A 208 4.01 -2.18 -10.21
N ASP A 209 3.55 -2.41 -8.98
CA ASP A 209 3.91 -3.59 -8.17
C ASP A 209 2.80 -4.65 -8.34
N PRO A 210 2.98 -5.66 -9.21
CA PRO A 210 1.89 -6.53 -9.58
C PRO A 210 1.50 -7.48 -8.45
N HIS A 211 0.22 -7.52 -8.14
CA HIS A 211 -0.37 -8.50 -7.23
C HIS A 211 -1.05 -9.62 -8.04
N PRO A 212 -0.52 -10.86 -8.02
CA PRO A 212 -1.13 -11.97 -8.75
C PRO A 212 -2.45 -12.40 -8.11
N CYS A 213 -3.47 -12.59 -8.94
CA CYS A 213 -4.80 -13.05 -8.55
C CYS A 213 -5.47 -13.80 -9.71
N LYS A 214 -6.67 -14.32 -9.47
CA LYS A 214 -7.57 -14.85 -10.51
C LYS A 214 -8.79 -13.94 -10.63
N ASP A 215 -9.23 -13.68 -11.85
CA ASP A 215 -10.52 -13.03 -12.07
C ASP A 215 -11.69 -13.98 -11.76
N PHE A 216 -12.93 -13.55 -12.02
CA PHE A 216 -14.13 -14.37 -11.83
C PHE A 216 -14.20 -15.58 -12.79
N THR A 217 -13.45 -15.57 -13.90
CA THR A 217 -13.36 -16.69 -14.85
C THR A 217 -12.29 -17.71 -14.47
N GLY A 218 -11.48 -17.41 -13.44
CA GLY A 218 -10.32 -18.21 -13.05
C GLY A 218 -9.04 -17.89 -13.82
N THR A 219 -9.08 -16.90 -14.73
CA THR A 219 -7.92 -16.45 -15.51
C THR A 219 -6.97 -15.65 -14.63
N THR A 220 -5.68 -15.91 -14.75
CA THR A 220 -4.65 -15.16 -14.01
C THR A 220 -4.67 -13.69 -14.42
N ALA A 221 -4.75 -12.81 -13.42
CA ALA A 221 -4.70 -11.37 -13.58
C ALA A 221 -3.70 -10.78 -12.59
N PHE A 222 -3.09 -9.66 -12.97
CA PHE A 222 -2.15 -8.92 -12.16
C PHE A 222 -2.70 -7.54 -11.87
N LEU A 223 -2.88 -7.24 -10.59
CA LEU A 223 -3.45 -5.97 -10.13
C LEU A 223 -2.33 -5.00 -9.78
N GLY A 224 -2.48 -3.74 -10.16
CA GLY A 224 -1.51 -2.69 -9.86
C GLY A 224 -2.18 -1.43 -9.33
N PHE A 225 -1.48 -0.71 -8.45
CA PHE A 225 -1.87 0.62 -7.98
C PHE A 225 -0.76 1.59 -8.36
N THR A 226 -1.10 2.64 -9.10
CA THR A 226 -0.12 3.59 -9.64
C THR A 226 -0.60 5.03 -9.50
N ALA A 227 0.26 6.01 -9.79
CA ALA A 227 -0.15 7.41 -9.81
C ALA A 227 -1.37 7.68 -10.74
N ARG A 228 -1.56 6.87 -11.80
CA ARG A 228 -2.67 7.01 -12.75
C ARG A 228 -3.99 6.45 -12.21
N GLY A 229 -3.95 5.40 -11.39
CA GLY A 229 -5.14 4.70 -10.92
C GLY A 229 -4.89 3.23 -10.56
N PHE A 230 -5.99 2.52 -10.37
CA PHE A 230 -6.03 1.07 -10.27
C PHE A 230 -5.98 0.44 -11.67
N MET A 231 -5.12 -0.56 -11.85
CA MET A 231 -4.92 -1.24 -13.12
C MET A 231 -5.04 -2.75 -12.99
N VAL A 232 -5.53 -3.38 -14.06
CA VAL A 232 -5.64 -4.83 -14.18
C VAL A 232 -4.96 -5.24 -15.48
N PHE A 233 -4.04 -6.18 -15.39
CA PHE A 233 -3.36 -6.76 -16.54
C PHE A 233 -3.67 -8.26 -16.64
N GLN A 234 -3.79 -8.74 -17.87
CA GLN A 234 -3.84 -10.17 -18.21
C GLN A 234 -2.80 -10.43 -19.31
N GLY A 235 -1.81 -11.28 -19.02
CA GLY A 235 -0.59 -11.33 -19.83
C GLY A 235 0.05 -9.94 -19.92
N ASN A 236 0.52 -9.52 -21.08
CA ASN A 236 1.12 -8.19 -21.28
C ASN A 236 0.12 -7.08 -21.61
N LYS A 237 -1.20 -7.36 -21.55
CA LYS A 237 -2.24 -6.40 -21.94
C LYS A 237 -2.92 -5.82 -20.71
N ARG A 238 -3.01 -4.49 -20.68
CA ARG A 238 -3.86 -3.79 -19.70
C ARG A 238 -5.32 -3.96 -20.11
N ILE A 239 -6.10 -4.59 -19.26
CA ILE A 239 -7.54 -4.83 -19.48
C ILE A 239 -8.38 -3.71 -18.87
N HIS A 240 -8.02 -3.26 -17.66
CA HIS A 240 -8.73 -2.19 -16.97
C HIS A 240 -7.79 -1.10 -16.46
N LEU A 241 -8.27 0.16 -16.54
CA LEU A 241 -7.70 1.32 -15.87
C LEU A 241 -8.85 2.12 -15.25
N LEU A 242 -8.91 2.14 -13.92
CA LEU A 242 -9.83 2.97 -13.15
C LEU A 242 -9.03 4.11 -12.52
N LYS A 243 -9.28 5.34 -12.99
CA LYS A 243 -8.64 6.53 -12.42
C LYS A 243 -9.08 6.70 -10.96
N TRP A 244 -8.27 7.39 -10.16
CA TRP A 244 -8.58 7.56 -8.74
C TRP A 244 -9.92 8.26 -8.45
N ALA A 245 -10.37 9.14 -9.35
CA ALA A 245 -11.70 9.75 -9.27
C ALA A 245 -12.82 8.72 -9.40
N ASP A 246 -12.61 7.70 -10.23
CA ASP A 246 -13.55 6.65 -10.59
C ASP A 246 -13.55 5.48 -9.60
N VAL A 247 -12.48 5.31 -8.82
CA VAL A 247 -12.42 4.32 -7.73
C VAL A 247 -13.19 4.86 -6.53
N SER A 248 -14.32 4.24 -6.21
CA SER A 248 -15.12 4.57 -5.02
C SER A 248 -14.49 3.97 -3.77
N LYS A 249 -14.36 2.65 -3.71
CA LYS A 249 -13.82 1.95 -2.53
C LYS A 249 -13.35 0.53 -2.83
N TYR A 250 -12.60 -0.02 -1.87
CA TYR A 250 -12.16 -1.42 -1.86
C TYR A 250 -12.80 -2.18 -0.70
N LYS A 251 -13.21 -3.41 -0.96
CA LYS A 251 -13.65 -4.38 0.06
C LYS A 251 -12.91 -5.69 -0.12
N PHE A 252 -12.86 -6.50 0.93
CA PHE A 252 -12.44 -7.88 0.80
C PHE A 252 -13.18 -8.77 1.78
N GLU A 253 -13.40 -10.02 1.38
CA GLU A 253 -13.99 -11.08 2.19
C GLU A 253 -13.26 -12.39 1.93
N GLY A 254 -12.67 -12.97 2.99
CA GLY A 254 -11.81 -14.15 2.84
C GLY A 254 -10.69 -13.90 1.83
N LYS A 255 -10.73 -14.62 0.70
CA LYS A 255 -9.76 -14.52 -0.40
C LYS A 255 -10.20 -13.59 -1.52
N THR A 256 -11.43 -13.09 -1.46
CA THR A 256 -12.09 -12.33 -2.53
C THR A 256 -11.92 -10.83 -2.31
N PHE A 257 -11.40 -10.15 -3.32
CA PHE A 257 -11.14 -8.72 -3.34
C PHE A 257 -12.11 -8.05 -4.32
N TYR A 258 -12.74 -6.97 -3.88
CA TYR A 258 -13.72 -6.21 -4.65
C TYR A 258 -13.24 -4.79 -4.88
N VAL A 259 -13.28 -4.35 -6.14
CA VAL A 259 -13.05 -2.97 -6.54
C VAL A 259 -14.36 -2.38 -7.00
N ILE A 260 -14.86 -1.38 -6.29
CA ILE A 260 -16.11 -0.70 -6.61
C ILE A 260 -15.76 0.68 -7.14
N GLY A 261 -16.24 0.96 -8.34
CA GLY A 261 -16.01 2.23 -9.01
C GLY A 261 -17.10 2.58 -10.02
N VAL A 262 -16.79 3.56 -10.87
CA VAL A 262 -17.65 4.01 -11.95
C VAL A 262 -16.84 4.01 -13.24
N GLN A 263 -17.39 3.47 -14.33
CA GLN A 263 -16.77 3.54 -15.65
C GLN A 263 -17.85 3.81 -16.68
N ARG A 264 -17.65 4.82 -17.55
CA ARG A 264 -18.66 5.26 -18.54
C ARG A 264 -20.04 5.50 -17.88
N GLU A 265 -20.02 6.21 -16.76
CA GLU A 265 -21.21 6.57 -15.94
C GLU A 265 -21.99 5.39 -15.35
N LYS A 266 -21.50 4.15 -15.53
CA LYS A 266 -22.10 2.94 -14.95
C LYS A 266 -21.29 2.49 -13.76
N LYS A 267 -21.99 2.00 -12.75
CA LYS A 267 -21.36 1.35 -11.60
C LYS A 267 -20.61 0.11 -12.07
N LEU A 268 -19.36 0.00 -11.68
CA LEU A 268 -18.50 -1.13 -11.97
C LEU A 268 -18.10 -1.81 -10.67
N VAL A 269 -18.20 -3.14 -10.65
CA VAL A 269 -17.72 -3.97 -9.54
C VAL A 269 -16.82 -5.04 -10.14
N LEU A 270 -15.51 -4.94 -9.88
CA LEU A 270 -14.54 -5.95 -10.29
C LEU A 270 -14.26 -6.88 -9.12
N THR A 271 -14.22 -8.19 -9.38
CA THR A 271 -14.03 -9.24 -8.37
C THR A 271 -12.80 -10.06 -8.71
N PHE A 272 -11.90 -10.22 -7.74
CA PHE A 272 -10.66 -10.97 -7.87
C PHE A 272 -10.45 -11.91 -6.70
N HIS A 273 -9.83 -13.06 -6.95
CA HIS A 273 -9.54 -14.09 -5.97
C HIS A 273 -8.04 -14.23 -5.78
N THR A 274 -7.58 -14.04 -4.55
CA THR A 274 -6.18 -14.23 -4.16
C THR A 274 -5.94 -15.65 -3.66
N SER A 275 -4.67 -16.06 -3.54
CA SER A 275 -4.31 -17.40 -3.04
C SER A 275 -4.66 -17.61 -1.57
N THR A 276 -4.55 -16.56 -0.74
CA THR A 276 -4.75 -16.60 0.71
C THR A 276 -5.50 -15.36 1.23
N PRO A 277 -6.22 -15.45 2.36
CA PRO A 277 -6.86 -14.27 2.96
C PRO A 277 -5.86 -13.20 3.40
N ALA A 278 -4.64 -13.61 3.77
CA ALA A 278 -3.56 -12.70 4.11
C ALA A 278 -3.12 -11.86 2.90
N ALA A 279 -2.97 -12.48 1.73
CA ALA A 279 -2.67 -11.79 0.48
C ALA A 279 -3.80 -10.82 0.09
N CYS A 280 -5.07 -11.25 0.24
CA CYS A 280 -6.24 -10.38 0.01
C CYS A 280 -6.25 -9.13 0.90
N LYS A 281 -6.00 -9.33 2.21
CA LYS A 281 -5.91 -8.24 3.19
C LYS A 281 -4.76 -7.29 2.88
N HIS A 282 -3.62 -7.83 2.45
CA HIS A 282 -2.47 -7.04 2.03
C HIS A 282 -2.80 -6.18 0.80
N LEU A 283 -3.36 -6.80 -0.25
CA LEU A 283 -3.82 -6.13 -1.47
C LEU A 283 -4.80 -5.00 -1.15
N TRP A 284 -5.77 -5.24 -0.26
CA TRP A 284 -6.72 -4.22 0.19
C TRP A 284 -6.02 -3.04 0.88
N LYS A 285 -5.05 -3.30 1.77
CA LYS A 285 -4.27 -2.23 2.40
C LYS A 285 -3.50 -1.42 1.35
N CYS A 286 -2.82 -2.07 0.42
CA CYS A 286 -2.12 -1.41 -0.68
C CYS A 286 -3.05 -0.50 -1.48
N GLY A 287 -4.25 -0.97 -1.82
CA GLY A 287 -5.26 -0.17 -2.50
C GLY A 287 -5.70 1.05 -1.69
N VAL A 288 -6.00 0.88 -0.40
CA VAL A 288 -6.39 1.98 0.49
C VAL A 288 -5.26 3.01 0.66
N GLU A 289 -4.02 2.57 0.85
CA GLU A 289 -2.85 3.45 0.96
C GLU A 289 -2.63 4.26 -0.32
N ASN A 290 -2.65 3.62 -1.49
CA ASN A 290 -2.44 4.30 -2.77
C ASN A 290 -3.58 5.26 -3.10
N GLN A 291 -4.83 4.85 -2.85
CA GLN A 291 -5.98 5.75 -3.02
C GLN A 291 -5.84 6.97 -2.10
N ALA A 292 -5.47 6.78 -0.84
CA ALA A 292 -5.25 7.88 0.09
C ALA A 292 -4.14 8.82 -0.40
N PHE A 293 -2.99 8.28 -0.81
CA PHE A 293 -1.85 9.07 -1.26
C PHE A 293 -2.17 9.90 -2.52
N TYR A 294 -2.73 9.29 -3.57
CA TYR A 294 -2.93 9.96 -4.86
C TYR A 294 -4.26 10.71 -4.98
N LYS A 295 -5.34 10.25 -4.33
CA LYS A 295 -6.69 10.84 -4.47
C LYS A 295 -6.93 11.99 -3.49
N CYS A 296 -6.48 11.88 -2.25
CA CYS A 296 -6.87 12.82 -1.21
C CYS A 296 -6.13 14.15 -1.35
N ALA A 297 -6.84 15.25 -1.04
CA ALA A 297 -6.25 16.59 -1.09
C ALA A 297 -5.39 16.91 0.14
N LYS A 298 -5.76 16.38 1.31
CA LYS A 298 -5.06 16.57 2.58
C LYS A 298 -5.05 15.30 3.41
N SER A 299 -3.95 15.01 4.09
CA SER A 299 -3.80 13.85 4.97
C SER A 299 -4.72 13.91 6.19
N SER A 300 -4.99 15.12 6.71
CA SER A 300 -5.89 15.35 7.85
C SER A 300 -7.35 14.92 7.60
N GLN A 301 -7.78 14.84 6.34
CA GLN A 301 -9.13 14.45 5.95
C GLN A 301 -9.32 12.94 5.80
N ILE A 302 -8.22 12.17 5.84
CA ILE A 302 -8.25 10.73 5.62
C ILE A 302 -8.91 10.05 6.82
N LYS A 303 -9.98 9.30 6.54
CA LYS A 303 -10.73 8.53 7.55
C LYS A 303 -10.20 7.10 7.63
N THR A 304 -10.46 6.45 8.75
CA THR A 304 -10.24 5.00 8.89
C THR A 304 -11.20 4.25 7.97
N VAL A 305 -10.66 3.38 7.13
CA VAL A 305 -11.42 2.50 6.24
C VAL A 305 -11.62 1.15 6.93
N SER A 306 -12.81 0.57 6.80
CA SER A 306 -13.15 -0.77 7.30
C SER A 306 -13.35 -1.71 6.12
N SER A 307 -12.85 -2.94 6.24
CA SER A 307 -13.04 -3.98 5.22
C SER A 307 -14.47 -4.50 5.15
N SER A 308 -15.23 -4.40 6.24
CA SER A 308 -16.64 -4.80 6.35
C SER A 308 -17.47 -3.71 7.04
N ASN A 309 -18.79 -3.75 6.80
CA ASN A 309 -19.76 -2.83 7.40
C ASN A 309 -20.35 -3.34 8.73
N ILE A 310 -20.04 -4.58 9.12
CA ILE A 310 -20.48 -5.17 10.39
C ILE A 310 -19.58 -4.63 11.53
N PHE A 311 -20.20 -3.97 12.52
CA PHE A 311 -19.51 -3.48 13.72
C PHE A 311 -18.70 -4.62 14.37
N PHE A 312 -17.43 -4.36 14.68
CA PHE A 312 -16.47 -5.25 15.35
C PHE A 312 -15.93 -6.49 14.59
N LYS A 313 -16.41 -6.83 13.39
CA LYS A 313 -15.89 -7.97 12.59
C LYS A 313 -14.95 -7.59 11.43
N GLY A 314 -14.66 -6.30 11.22
CA GLY A 314 -13.87 -5.80 10.08
C GLY A 314 -12.41 -5.47 10.40
N THR A 315 -11.52 -5.67 9.43
CA THR A 315 -10.18 -5.08 9.47
C THR A 315 -10.31 -3.57 9.29
N ARG A 316 -9.78 -2.81 10.24
CA ARG A 316 -9.68 -1.35 10.13
C ARG A 316 -8.27 -0.93 9.75
N PHE A 317 -8.16 0.03 8.86
CA PHE A 317 -6.89 0.59 8.43
C PHE A 317 -7.02 2.08 8.17
N ARG A 318 -6.00 2.84 8.56
CA ARG A 318 -5.91 4.26 8.31
C ARG A 318 -4.53 4.55 7.76
N TYR A 319 -4.49 5.18 6.58
CA TYR A 319 -3.24 5.67 6.02
C TYR A 319 -2.61 6.72 6.94
N SER A 320 -1.30 6.65 7.10
CA SER A 320 -0.49 7.56 7.89
C SER A 320 0.67 8.04 7.01
N GLY A 321 0.78 9.35 6.83
CA GLY A 321 1.75 9.98 5.94
C GLY A 321 1.16 11.20 5.24
N ARG A 322 2.00 11.94 4.50
CA ARG A 322 1.53 13.02 3.62
C ARG A 322 0.86 12.43 2.38
N VAL A 323 -0.09 13.17 1.79
CA VAL A 323 -0.64 12.83 0.48
C VAL A 323 0.20 13.45 -0.64
N ALA A 324 0.10 12.95 -1.87
CA ALA A 324 0.92 13.39 -3.00
C ALA A 324 0.97 14.91 -3.17
N LYS A 325 -0.18 15.61 -2.99
CA LYS A 325 -0.25 17.07 -3.07
C LYS A 325 0.58 17.77 -1.98
N GLU A 326 0.53 17.27 -0.75
CA GLU A 326 1.31 17.79 0.39
C GLU A 326 2.80 17.49 0.22
N VAL A 327 3.15 16.34 -0.38
CA VAL A 327 4.54 15.99 -0.70
C VAL A 327 5.11 16.97 -1.73
N ILE A 328 4.38 17.23 -2.82
CA ILE A 328 4.79 18.20 -3.85
C ILE A 328 4.91 19.61 -3.25
N GLU A 329 3.95 20.03 -2.42
CA GLU A 329 3.99 21.33 -1.75
C GLU A 329 5.17 21.45 -0.78
N ALA A 330 5.51 20.38 -0.06
CA ALA A 330 6.67 20.38 0.81
C ALA A 330 7.98 20.37 0.03
N SER A 331 8.04 19.62 -1.08
CA SER A 331 9.19 19.58 -1.97
C SER A 331 9.50 20.95 -2.56
N SER A 332 8.48 21.70 -3.01
CA SER A 332 8.69 23.03 -3.59
C SER A 332 9.31 24.03 -2.61
N LYS A 333 9.08 23.85 -1.30
CA LYS A 333 9.60 24.67 -0.19
C LYS A 333 11.02 24.33 0.25
N ILE A 334 11.66 23.29 -0.28
CA ILE A 334 13.03 22.93 0.09
C ILE A 334 13.98 24.09 -0.28
N GLN A 335 14.71 24.63 0.69
CA GLN A 335 15.70 25.69 0.49
C GLN A 335 17.02 25.21 1.08
N ARG A 336 17.77 24.45 0.27
CA ARG A 336 19.15 24.05 0.56
C ARG A 336 19.90 23.86 -0.74
N ASP A 337 21.22 23.84 -0.65
CA ASP A 337 22.05 23.38 -1.76
C ASP A 337 21.78 21.89 -2.01
N PRO A 338 21.64 21.48 -3.29
CA PRO A 338 21.44 20.08 -3.63
C PRO A 338 22.57 19.22 -3.05
N PRO A 339 22.25 18.09 -2.39
CA PRO A 339 23.29 17.17 -1.92
C PRO A 339 24.06 16.58 -3.10
N VAL A 340 25.36 16.32 -2.91
CA VAL A 340 26.16 15.61 -3.91
C VAL A 340 25.64 14.19 -4.05
N VAL A 341 25.30 13.80 -5.27
CA VAL A 341 24.87 12.43 -5.58
C VAL A 341 26.10 11.57 -5.83
N HIS A 342 26.39 10.68 -4.89
CA HIS A 342 27.40 9.64 -5.07
C HIS A 342 26.80 8.53 -5.93
N ARG A 343 27.17 8.51 -7.21
CA ARG A 343 26.78 7.47 -8.14
C ARG A 343 27.64 6.24 -7.88
N SER A 344 27.01 5.12 -7.57
CA SER A 344 27.70 3.84 -7.47
C SER A 344 27.97 3.31 -8.88
N GLU A 345 29.20 2.83 -9.11
CA GLU A 345 29.52 2.10 -10.34
C GLU A 345 28.73 0.79 -10.39
N PHE A 346 28.46 0.33 -11.60
CA PHE A 346 27.51 -0.72 -11.94
C PHE A 346 27.68 -2.02 -11.13
N ASN A 347 26.74 -2.33 -10.22
CA ASN A 347 26.70 -3.59 -9.46
C ASN A 347 25.80 -4.68 -10.08
N LEU A 348 25.31 -4.50 -11.31
CA LEU A 348 24.53 -5.51 -12.02
C LEU A 348 25.43 -6.35 -12.93
N LEU A 349 26.28 -7.18 -12.30
CA LEU A 349 27.05 -8.27 -12.90
C LEU A 349 27.82 -7.91 -14.19
N ILE A 350 29.00 -7.31 -14.05
CA ILE A 350 30.07 -7.55 -15.04
C ILE A 350 30.30 -9.07 -15.05
N VAL A 351 29.93 -9.73 -16.14
CA VAL A 351 30.35 -11.11 -16.36
C VAL A 351 31.77 -11.01 -16.88
N ASN A 352 32.76 -11.26 -16.02
CA ASN A 352 34.09 -11.64 -16.48
C ASN A 352 33.96 -13.00 -17.19
N GLY A 353 33.57 -12.97 -18.46
CA GLY A 353 33.48 -14.12 -19.35
C GLY A 353 34.50 -13.93 -20.46
N THR A 354 35.62 -14.64 -20.35
CA THR A 354 36.67 -14.78 -21.36
C THR A 354 36.10 -14.91 -22.77
N GLY A 355 36.59 -14.06 -23.67
CA GLY A 355 36.22 -14.06 -25.08
C GLY A 355 36.43 -15.41 -25.76
N GLY A 356 35.55 -15.68 -26.72
CA GLY A 356 35.66 -16.80 -27.65
C GLY A 356 34.50 -17.77 -27.55
N GLU A 357 33.38 -17.45 -28.21
CA GLU A 357 32.47 -18.37 -28.92
C GLU A 357 31.25 -17.58 -29.45
N MET A 358 31.50 -16.64 -30.37
CA MET A 358 30.47 -15.76 -30.96
C MET A 358 29.77 -16.40 -32.19
N GLU A 359 30.28 -17.48 -32.78
CA GLU A 359 29.74 -18.00 -34.06
C GLU A 359 28.85 -19.25 -33.94
N ARG A 360 28.61 -19.80 -32.74
CA ARG A 360 27.79 -21.01 -32.57
C ARG A 360 26.37 -20.77 -32.03
N ARG A 361 26.02 -19.52 -31.68
CA ARG A 361 24.73 -19.18 -31.06
C ARG A 361 23.61 -18.80 -32.03
N GLU A 362 23.90 -18.64 -33.32
CA GLU A 362 22.88 -18.26 -34.31
C GLU A 362 22.06 -19.44 -34.84
N GLN A 363 22.43 -20.70 -34.56
CA GLN A 363 21.68 -21.88 -35.04
C GLN A 363 20.85 -22.60 -33.97
N GLU A 364 21.17 -22.49 -32.68
CA GLU A 364 20.40 -23.14 -31.61
C GLU A 364 19.20 -22.31 -31.11
N ALA A 365 19.07 -21.04 -31.55
CA ALA A 365 17.99 -20.15 -31.11
C ALA A 365 16.69 -20.26 -31.94
N GLU A 366 16.71 -20.99 -33.06
CA GLU A 366 15.54 -21.16 -33.94
C GLU A 366 14.74 -22.45 -33.67
N GLU A 367 15.27 -23.41 -32.90
CA GLU A 367 14.58 -24.69 -32.63
C GLU A 367 13.87 -24.79 -31.26
N GLU A 368 13.98 -23.82 -30.36
CA GLU A 368 13.21 -23.80 -29.08
C GLU A 368 11.88 -23.02 -29.16
N GLN A 369 11.24 -23.00 -30.33
CA GLN A 369 9.81 -22.72 -30.44
C GLN A 369 9.06 -24.06 -30.42
N GLU A 370 8.29 -24.28 -29.35
CA GLU A 370 7.49 -25.49 -29.02
C GLU A 370 8.16 -26.59 -28.17
N ALA A 371 8.65 -26.27 -26.97
CA ALA A 371 8.47 -27.17 -25.80
C ALA A 371 9.00 -26.52 -24.51
N GLY A 372 8.32 -26.77 -23.39
CA GLY A 372 8.97 -26.80 -22.08
C GLY A 372 8.97 -25.52 -21.26
N SER A 373 8.08 -25.48 -20.26
CA SER A 373 8.14 -24.63 -19.08
C SER A 373 9.55 -24.57 -18.47
N LEU A 374 10.22 -23.42 -18.55
CA LEU A 374 11.51 -23.21 -17.88
C LEU A 374 11.28 -22.92 -16.39
N THR A 375 11.62 -23.92 -15.57
CA THR A 375 11.64 -23.91 -14.11
C THR A 375 12.75 -22.99 -13.58
N ILE A 376 12.38 -22.03 -12.72
CA ILE A 376 13.30 -21.09 -12.06
C ILE A 376 13.76 -21.67 -10.71
N SER A 377 15.08 -21.61 -10.45
CA SER A 377 15.73 -22.07 -9.21
C SER A 377 15.46 -21.13 -8.01
N ASP A 378 15.12 -21.71 -6.86
CA ASP A 378 14.41 -21.08 -5.73
C ASP A 378 15.26 -20.29 -4.70
N LEU A 379 16.51 -19.95 -5.00
CA LEU A 379 17.41 -19.30 -4.02
C LEU A 379 18.03 -17.95 -4.44
N VAL A 380 17.67 -17.40 -5.60
CA VAL A 380 18.14 -16.06 -6.04
C VAL A 380 16.93 -15.23 -6.51
N TYR A 381 16.42 -14.34 -5.64
CA TYR A 381 15.36 -13.32 -5.85
C TYR A 381 14.16 -13.69 -6.76
N SER A 382 12.99 -13.98 -6.16
CA SER A 382 11.75 -14.29 -6.89
C SER A 382 10.76 -13.10 -6.98
N PRO A 383 10.46 -12.58 -8.21
CA PRO A 383 9.42 -11.59 -8.50
C PRO A 383 7.98 -12.08 -8.27
N CYS A 384 7.82 -13.41 -8.21
CA CYS A 384 6.64 -14.23 -8.49
C CYS A 384 5.97 -13.86 -9.83
N ALA A 385 6.61 -14.38 -10.89
CA ALA A 385 6.25 -14.30 -12.30
C ALA A 385 6.19 -12.87 -12.84
N SER A 386 7.36 -12.27 -13.10
CA SER A 386 7.46 -11.08 -13.96
C SER A 386 6.55 -11.30 -15.16
N MET A 387 5.63 -10.35 -15.36
CA MET A 387 4.86 -10.21 -16.59
C MET A 387 5.80 -10.49 -17.76
N LEU A 388 5.32 -11.31 -18.70
CA LEU A 388 6.10 -11.92 -19.78
C LEU A 388 7.24 -11.02 -20.25
N PRO A 389 8.42 -11.59 -20.59
CA PRO A 389 9.59 -10.82 -21.00
C PRO A 389 9.20 -9.69 -21.95
N THR A 390 9.77 -8.50 -21.74
CA THR A 390 9.54 -7.32 -22.56
C THR A 390 9.50 -7.73 -24.03
N PRO A 391 8.34 -7.65 -24.72
CA PRO A 391 8.23 -8.16 -26.07
C PRO A 391 9.06 -7.27 -27.00
N VAL A 392 10.19 -7.81 -27.47
CA VAL A 392 10.97 -7.22 -28.56
C VAL A 392 10.41 -7.82 -29.85
N GLU A 393 9.25 -7.36 -30.30
CA GLU A 393 8.72 -7.80 -31.59
C GLU A 393 9.57 -7.24 -32.74
N GLU A 394 9.85 -8.11 -33.72
CA GLU A 394 10.43 -7.76 -35.00
C GLU A 394 9.36 -7.84 -36.09
N GLY A 395 9.26 -6.80 -36.92
CA GLY A 395 8.54 -6.89 -38.19
C GLY A 395 7.59 -5.73 -38.47
N GLN A 396 7.76 -5.14 -39.66
CA GLN A 396 6.78 -4.28 -40.30
C GLN A 396 5.51 -5.07 -40.61
N GLY A 397 4.35 -4.54 -40.22
CA GLY A 397 3.04 -4.98 -40.72
C GLY A 397 2.02 -5.28 -39.62
N GLY A 398 0.87 -4.61 -39.69
CA GLY A 398 -0.34 -5.03 -38.96
C GLY A 398 -0.99 -3.97 -38.08
N VAL A 399 -1.22 -2.76 -38.61
CA VAL A 399 -2.49 -2.09 -38.28
C VAL A 399 -3.62 -2.98 -38.82
N ASP A 400 -4.68 -3.12 -38.03
CA ASP A 400 -5.88 -3.94 -38.27
C ASP A 400 -5.73 -5.45 -38.05
N PHE A 401 -5.98 -5.92 -36.81
CA PHE A 401 -6.83 -7.08 -36.52
C PHE A 401 -7.03 -7.29 -35.00
N LEU A 402 -7.68 -6.34 -34.32
CA LEU A 402 -8.33 -6.60 -33.01
C LEU A 402 -9.69 -5.88 -32.88
N PHE A 403 -10.45 -5.82 -33.97
CA PHE A 403 -11.92 -5.72 -33.87
C PHE A 403 -12.49 -7.14 -33.90
N GLN A 404 -12.39 -7.85 -32.78
CA GLN A 404 -13.26 -8.98 -32.49
C GLN A 404 -14.05 -8.73 -31.21
N SER A 405 -15.29 -8.31 -31.45
CA SER A 405 -16.50 -8.43 -30.63
C SER A 405 -16.63 -7.62 -29.32
N PRO A 406 -17.55 -6.64 -29.27
CA PRO A 406 -18.02 -6.00 -28.03
C PRO A 406 -19.00 -6.88 -27.23
N GLY A 407 -18.85 -8.22 -27.27
CA GLY A 407 -19.70 -9.18 -26.56
C GLY A 407 -19.15 -9.67 -25.22
N ARG A 408 -17.84 -9.57 -24.97
CA ARG A 408 -17.22 -10.04 -23.71
C ARG A 408 -17.39 -9.08 -22.52
N LEU A 409 -17.53 -7.78 -22.78
CA LEU A 409 -17.77 -6.74 -21.77
C LEU A 409 -19.16 -6.80 -21.14
N LEU A 410 -20.12 -7.51 -21.75
CA LEU A 410 -21.47 -7.69 -21.21
C LEU A 410 -21.60 -8.86 -20.22
N ARG A 411 -20.54 -9.65 -19.99
CA ARG A 411 -20.50 -10.70 -18.96
C ARG A 411 -19.83 -10.28 -17.65
N GLU A 412 -19.34 -9.04 -17.54
CA GLU A 412 -18.76 -8.48 -16.31
C GLU A 412 -19.80 -8.11 -15.23
N LEU A 413 -21.02 -8.68 -15.29
CA LEU A 413 -22.14 -8.34 -14.40
C LEU A 413 -22.58 -9.47 -13.46
N HIS A 414 -21.72 -10.45 -13.17
CA HIS A 414 -21.96 -11.32 -12.02
C HIS A 414 -21.20 -10.79 -10.80
N ALA A 415 -21.73 -9.71 -10.24
CA ALA A 415 -21.55 -9.46 -8.82
C ALA A 415 -22.40 -10.48 -8.05
N ASP A 416 -21.88 -10.95 -6.92
CA ASP A 416 -22.67 -11.68 -5.92
C ASP A 416 -23.99 -10.91 -5.65
N PRO A 417 -25.17 -11.53 -5.79
CA PRO A 417 -26.46 -10.89 -5.50
C PRO A 417 -26.49 -10.20 -4.13
N GLU A 418 -25.82 -10.75 -3.12
CA GLU A 418 -25.75 -10.17 -1.78
C GLU A 418 -24.95 -8.85 -1.79
N MET A 419 -23.85 -8.80 -2.54
CA MET A 419 -23.03 -7.58 -2.67
C MET A 419 -23.79 -6.49 -3.42
N GLN A 420 -24.59 -6.85 -4.44
CA GLN A 420 -25.46 -5.88 -5.13
C GLN A 420 -26.51 -5.29 -4.19
N ALA A 421 -27.15 -6.12 -3.37
CA ALA A 421 -28.11 -5.67 -2.37
C ALA A 421 -27.44 -4.75 -1.33
N GLU A 422 -26.26 -5.11 -0.83
CA GLU A 422 -25.51 -4.28 0.12
C GLU A 422 -25.13 -2.92 -0.49
N LEU A 423 -24.75 -2.93 -1.76
CA LEU A 423 -24.38 -1.75 -2.54
C LEU A 423 -25.57 -0.82 -2.86
N GLN A 424 -26.77 -1.38 -3.02
CA GLN A 424 -28.02 -0.60 -3.15
C GLN A 424 -28.41 0.02 -1.81
N ALA A 425 -28.39 -0.76 -0.73
CA ALA A 425 -28.64 -0.27 0.63
C ALA A 425 -27.67 0.85 1.05
N GLU A 426 -26.42 0.77 0.60
CA GLU A 426 -25.45 1.82 0.85
C GLU A 426 -25.72 3.11 0.05
N ARG A 427 -26.18 2.99 -1.19
CA ARG A 427 -26.59 4.14 -2.01
C ARG A 427 -27.73 4.89 -1.34
N GLU A 428 -28.72 4.17 -0.82
CA GLU A 428 -29.82 4.77 -0.06
C GLU A 428 -29.31 5.50 1.18
N ARG A 429 -28.33 4.94 1.89
CA ARG A 429 -27.69 5.59 3.04
C ARG A 429 -26.87 6.82 2.66
N GLU A 430 -26.15 6.81 1.54
CA GLU A 430 -25.41 7.98 1.07
C GLU A 430 -26.34 9.09 0.58
N LEU A 431 -27.38 8.76 -0.17
CA LEU A 431 -28.43 9.71 -0.56
C LEU A 431 -29.12 10.31 0.67
N ALA A 432 -29.41 9.50 1.69
CA ALA A 432 -29.95 10.00 2.95
C ALA A 432 -28.97 10.95 3.68
N ARG A 433 -27.66 10.67 3.64
CA ARG A 433 -26.63 11.55 4.21
C ARG A 433 -26.43 12.83 3.42
N GLU A 434 -26.48 12.76 2.09
CA GLU A 434 -26.42 13.94 1.22
C GLU A 434 -27.66 14.81 1.34
N ALA A 435 -28.85 14.21 1.42
CA ALA A 435 -30.09 14.92 1.72
C ALA A 435 -30.02 15.62 3.09
N LEU A 436 -29.49 14.94 4.11
CA LEU A 436 -29.24 15.53 5.42
C LEU A 436 -28.21 16.68 5.34
N ARG A 437 -27.17 16.54 4.50
CA ARG A 437 -26.12 17.55 4.31
C ARG A 437 -26.63 18.76 3.52
N GLN A 438 -27.45 18.57 2.50
CA GLN A 438 -28.15 19.64 1.79
C GLN A 438 -29.14 20.36 2.70
N SER A 439 -29.83 19.63 3.59
CA SER A 439 -30.68 20.23 4.63
C SER A 439 -29.89 21.06 5.65
N LEU A 440 -28.59 20.80 5.83
CA LEU A 440 -27.69 21.57 6.69
C LEU A 440 -27.07 22.79 5.98
N CYS A 441 -27.13 22.86 4.65
CA CYS A 441 -26.55 23.95 3.84
C CYS A 441 -27.54 25.06 3.47
N ASN A 442 -28.83 24.90 3.76
CA ASN A 442 -29.80 26.00 3.75
C ASN A 442 -29.93 26.55 5.18
N PRO A 443 -29.71 27.85 5.44
CA PRO A 443 -29.82 28.40 6.79
C PRO A 443 -31.27 28.29 7.24
N PRO A 444 -31.60 27.46 8.25
CA PRO A 444 -32.93 27.46 8.79
C PRO A 444 -33.08 28.69 9.70
N SER A 445 -34.23 29.35 9.64
CA SER A 445 -34.55 30.48 10.53
C SER A 445 -34.35 30.07 12.00
N GLY A 446 -33.89 30.99 12.85
CA GLY A 446 -33.39 30.71 14.21
C GLY A 446 -34.31 29.89 15.14
N ARG A 447 -35.60 29.74 14.82
CA ARG A 447 -36.53 28.86 15.54
C ARG A 447 -36.30 27.35 15.28
N GLN A 448 -35.75 26.97 14.13
CA GLN A 448 -35.51 25.56 13.78
C GLN A 448 -34.19 25.00 14.35
N GLN A 449 -33.17 25.84 14.56
CA GLN A 449 -31.95 25.42 15.26
C GLN A 449 -32.21 25.16 16.76
N LEU A 450 -33.06 25.97 17.39
CA LEU A 450 -33.47 25.75 18.78
C LEU A 450 -34.22 24.42 18.93
N SER A 451 -35.15 24.12 18.02
CA SER A 451 -35.93 22.87 18.08
C SER A 451 -35.08 21.64 17.77
N ALA A 452 -34.07 21.73 16.91
CA ALA A 452 -33.11 20.66 16.67
C ALA A 452 -32.19 20.41 17.87
N CYS A 453 -31.69 21.48 18.51
CA CYS A 453 -30.85 21.38 19.70
C CYS A 453 -31.65 20.80 20.88
N ILE A 454 -32.88 21.27 21.11
CA ILE A 454 -33.80 20.74 22.13
C ILE A 454 -34.12 19.27 21.84
N ARG A 455 -34.35 18.89 20.59
CA ARG A 455 -34.63 17.49 20.23
C ARG A 455 -33.41 16.59 20.42
N SER A 456 -32.21 17.08 20.14
CA SER A 456 -30.97 16.34 20.38
C SER A 456 -30.69 16.20 21.88
N ALA A 457 -30.89 17.27 22.65
CA ALA A 457 -30.79 17.26 24.10
C ALA A 457 -31.83 16.31 24.73
N ALA A 458 -33.06 16.32 24.25
CA ALA A 458 -34.11 15.39 24.71
C ALA A 458 -33.75 13.93 24.41
N ARG A 459 -33.21 13.62 23.21
CA ARG A 459 -32.73 12.26 22.91
C ARG A 459 -31.57 11.85 23.81
N LEU A 460 -30.63 12.75 24.07
CA LEU A 460 -29.50 12.48 24.96
C LEU A 460 -29.98 12.20 26.39
N LEU A 461 -30.95 12.98 26.88
CA LEU A 461 -31.56 12.78 28.19
C LEU A 461 -32.32 11.45 28.27
N VAL A 462 -33.06 11.06 27.22
CA VAL A 462 -33.74 9.76 27.17
C VAL A 462 -32.72 8.61 27.18
N VAL A 463 -31.66 8.70 26.38
CA VAL A 463 -30.61 7.66 26.36
C VAL A 463 -29.89 7.60 27.71
N ALA A 464 -29.58 8.74 28.33
CA ALA A 464 -28.97 8.79 29.65
C ALA A 464 -29.89 8.17 30.72
N ALA A 465 -31.19 8.47 30.67
CA ALA A 465 -32.18 7.90 31.59
C ALA A 465 -32.34 6.39 31.40
N LEU A 466 -32.36 5.89 30.16
CA LEU A 466 -32.42 4.46 29.86
C LEU A 466 -31.15 3.73 30.32
N ILE A 467 -29.98 4.33 30.12
CA ILE A 467 -28.71 3.78 30.62
C ILE A 467 -28.73 3.74 32.15
N LEU A 468 -29.19 4.80 32.81
CA LEU A 468 -29.32 4.85 34.26
C LEU A 468 -30.30 3.79 34.79
N LEU A 469 -31.44 3.60 34.11
CA LEU A 469 -32.44 2.58 34.43
C LEU A 469 -31.90 1.14 34.36
N ILE A 470 -30.86 0.89 33.56
CA ILE A 470 -30.24 -0.44 33.43
C ILE A 470 -29.04 -0.57 34.37
N LEU A 471 -28.16 0.44 34.42
CA LEU A 471 -26.92 0.39 35.19
C LEU A 471 -27.17 0.48 36.69
N LEU A 472 -28.15 1.27 37.15
CA LEU A 472 -28.41 1.44 38.57
C LEU A 472 -28.89 0.14 39.22
N PRO A 473 -29.89 -0.61 38.68
CA PRO A 473 -30.25 -1.91 39.23
C PRO A 473 -29.12 -2.94 39.15
N LEU A 474 -28.35 -2.96 38.06
CA LEU A 474 -27.22 -3.87 37.90
C LEU A 474 -26.14 -3.62 38.96
N LEU A 475 -25.81 -2.35 39.22
CA LEU A 475 -24.87 -1.96 40.27
C LEU A 475 -25.38 -2.37 41.66
N LEU A 476 -26.68 -2.22 41.91
CA LEU A 476 -27.30 -2.61 43.19
C LEU A 476 -27.29 -4.12 43.40
N VAL A 477 -27.54 -4.92 42.36
CA VAL A 477 -27.40 -6.39 42.40
C VAL A 477 -25.96 -6.80 42.66
N LEU A 478 -24.98 -6.14 42.01
CA LEU A 478 -23.57 -6.39 42.28
C LEU A 478 -23.18 -6.02 43.72
N LEU A 479 -23.75 -4.94 44.26
CA LEU A 479 -23.54 -4.51 45.64
C LEU A 479 -24.23 -5.42 46.67
N GLU A 480 -25.30 -6.16 46.33
CA GLU A 480 -25.87 -7.21 47.19
C GLU A 480 -25.19 -8.58 47.05
N SER A 481 -24.53 -8.86 45.92
CA SER A 481 -23.95 -10.19 45.66
C SER A 481 -22.77 -10.51 46.59
N ASP A 482 -22.58 -11.75 47.01
CA ASP A 482 -21.42 -12.19 47.82
C ASP A 482 -20.08 -12.22 47.05
N LEU A 483 -19.92 -11.35 46.04
CA LEU A 483 -18.69 -11.21 45.28
C LEU A 483 -17.61 -10.55 46.13
N ASP A 484 -16.54 -11.29 46.36
CA ASP A 484 -15.40 -10.91 47.20
C ASP A 484 -14.41 -10.00 46.44
N VAL A 485 -14.91 -8.82 46.03
CA VAL A 485 -14.13 -7.78 45.34
C VAL A 485 -13.90 -6.63 46.30
N SER A 486 -12.64 -6.37 46.66
CA SER A 486 -12.25 -5.38 47.69
C SER A 486 -12.90 -4.00 47.50
N PHE A 487 -13.05 -3.54 46.26
CA PHE A 487 -13.71 -2.28 45.94
C PHE A 487 -15.20 -2.24 46.28
N LEU A 488 -15.94 -3.33 46.09
CA LEU A 488 -17.37 -3.38 46.43
C LEU A 488 -17.56 -3.44 47.95
N GLN A 489 -16.63 -4.07 48.65
CA GLN A 489 -16.62 -4.15 50.11
C GLN A 489 -16.43 -2.75 50.74
N ASP A 490 -15.52 -1.94 50.19
CA ASP A 490 -15.32 -0.56 50.63
C ASP A 490 -16.58 0.31 50.42
N ILE A 491 -17.29 0.12 49.30
CA ILE A 491 -18.53 0.85 49.01
C ILE A 491 -19.67 0.45 49.95
N ARG A 492 -19.76 -0.83 50.35
CA ARG A 492 -20.80 -1.29 51.29
C ARG A 492 -20.68 -0.66 52.67
N GLN A 493 -19.47 -0.29 53.07
CA GLN A 493 -19.16 0.26 54.39
C GLN A 493 -19.30 1.79 54.47
N THR A 494 -19.65 2.46 53.36
CA THR A 494 -19.86 3.91 53.41
C THR A 494 -21.22 4.23 54.05
N PRO A 495 -21.28 5.19 54.97
CA PRO A 495 -22.53 5.56 55.65
C PRO A 495 -23.60 6.06 54.66
N GLU A 496 -23.19 6.65 53.54
CA GLU A 496 -24.10 7.09 52.47
C GLU A 496 -24.74 5.91 51.75
N PHE A 497 -24.01 4.81 51.54
CA PHE A 497 -24.55 3.62 50.91
C PHE A 497 -25.50 2.87 51.86
N GLU A 498 -25.14 2.69 53.13
CA GLU A 498 -26.02 2.07 54.12
C GLU A 498 -27.34 2.84 54.25
N GLN A 499 -27.27 4.18 54.36
CA GLN A 499 -28.46 5.01 54.42
C GLN A 499 -29.31 4.84 53.15
N PHE A 500 -28.71 4.93 51.96
CA PHE A 500 -29.43 4.75 50.70
C PHE A 500 -30.06 3.35 50.59
N HIS A 501 -29.32 2.32 50.99
CA HIS A 501 -29.73 0.92 50.90
C HIS A 501 -30.96 0.64 51.77
N TYR A 502 -30.96 1.11 53.01
CA TYR A 502 -32.09 0.89 53.93
C TYR A 502 -33.27 1.83 53.68
N GLU A 503 -33.02 3.10 53.38
CA GLU A 503 -34.08 4.12 53.28
C GLU A 503 -34.83 4.07 51.94
N TYR A 504 -34.15 3.73 50.84
CA TYR A 504 -34.74 3.78 49.50
C TYR A 504 -34.75 2.43 48.79
N TYR A 505 -33.64 1.68 48.82
CA TYR A 505 -33.51 0.48 47.99
C TYR A 505 -34.32 -0.72 48.54
N CYS A 506 -34.19 -1.06 49.83
CA CYS A 506 -34.92 -2.17 50.44
C CYS A 506 -36.46 -2.04 50.30
N PRO A 507 -37.07 -0.86 50.57
CA PRO A 507 -38.50 -0.64 50.33
C PRO A 507 -38.88 -0.80 48.85
N LEU A 508 -38.06 -0.26 47.94
CA LEU A 508 -38.29 -0.34 46.50
C LEU A 508 -38.21 -1.77 45.99
N ARG A 509 -37.19 -2.53 46.40
CA ARG A 509 -37.02 -3.96 46.07
C ARG A 509 -38.23 -4.77 46.53
N ARG A 510 -38.70 -4.56 47.76
CA ARG A 510 -39.89 -5.25 48.30
C ARG A 510 -41.15 -4.91 47.51
N TRP A 511 -41.35 -3.63 47.16
CA TRP A 511 -42.47 -3.20 46.34
C TRP A 511 -42.43 -3.83 44.93
N PHE A 512 -41.25 -3.87 44.30
CA PHE A 512 -41.07 -4.50 43.00
C PHE A 512 -41.38 -5.99 43.03
N LEU A 513 -40.89 -6.74 44.02
CA LEU A 513 -41.16 -8.16 44.17
C LEU A 513 -42.67 -8.44 44.32
N CYS A 514 -43.37 -7.68 45.16
CA CYS A 514 -44.83 -7.81 45.28
C CYS A 514 -45.57 -7.48 43.98
N LYS A 515 -45.10 -6.50 43.20
CA LYS A 515 -45.68 -6.16 41.90
C LYS A 515 -45.40 -7.22 40.83
N LEU A 516 -44.23 -7.84 40.86
CA LEU A 516 -43.83 -8.88 39.93
C LEU A 516 -44.60 -10.18 40.21
N GLU A 517 -44.82 -10.51 41.49
CA GLU A 517 -45.70 -11.62 41.90
C GLU A 517 -47.14 -11.42 41.39
N LEU A 518 -47.73 -10.24 41.58
CA LEU A 518 -49.07 -9.92 41.08
C LEU A 518 -49.18 -9.98 39.54
N LEU A 519 -48.13 -9.55 38.82
CA LEU A 519 -48.08 -9.62 37.35
C LEU A 519 -47.89 -11.05 36.84
N MET A 520 -47.09 -11.86 37.55
CA MET A 520 -46.89 -13.27 37.25
C MET A 520 -48.17 -14.08 37.50
N GLU A 521 -48.93 -13.76 38.55
CA GLU A 521 -50.24 -14.35 38.80
C GLU A 521 -51.24 -14.03 37.67
N GLN A 522 -51.25 -12.79 37.16
CA GLN A 522 -52.11 -12.42 36.03
C GLN A 522 -51.68 -13.04 34.67
N LEU A 523 -50.39 -13.31 34.47
CA LEU A 523 -49.88 -13.94 33.25
C LEU A 523 -50.06 -15.47 33.23
N TRP A 524 -50.43 -16.08 34.35
CA TRP A 524 -50.65 -17.53 34.47
C TRP A 524 -52.15 -17.91 34.47
N GLU A 525 -53.05 -16.92 34.45
CA GLU A 525 -54.51 -17.10 34.37
C GLU A 525 -55.10 -16.97 32.94
N ASP A 526 -54.27 -16.64 31.93
CA ASP A 526 -54.57 -16.76 30.49
C ASP A 526 -53.82 -17.96 29.88
#